data_AF-A0AA37N5K1-F1
#
_entry.id   AF-A0AA37N5K1-F1
#
_cell.length_a   1.000
_cell.length_b   1.000
_cell.length_c   1.000
_cell.angle_alpha   90.00
_cell.angle_beta   90.00
_cell.angle_gamma   90.00
#
_symmetry.space_group_name_H-M   'P 1'
#
loop_
_entity.id
_entity.type
_entity.pdbx_description
1 polymer ?
#
loop_
_entity_poly.entity_id
_entity_poly.type
_entity_poly.pdbx_seq_one_letter_code
_entity_poly.pdbx_strand_id
1 'polypeptide(L)'
;MADKGGRKNLRDRLETLQFKDLGNFNREAILLLCIHGVSVHGVYGDIYNHHFKENIPFDGIGDMVLKIDQMCNWLNIPRATTEQRFLSREMEKQYREFYSESFEQKVKSDSEISRGGIDYERVANAKELLVIWVKYRQNASLQGSVRGTLTKGITVHFRSALELMRMISMVEK
;
A
#
# COMPACT_ATOMS: atom_id res chain seq x y z
N MET A 1 -13.75 -18.13 21.43
CA MET A 1 -14.23 -16.80 21.86
C MET A 1 -13.21 -15.78 21.35
N ALA A 2 -13.52 -15.05 20.28
CA ALA A 2 -12.60 -14.07 19.71
C ALA A 2 -12.56 -12.82 20.61
N ASP A 3 -11.35 -12.37 20.94
CA ASP A 3 -11.07 -11.24 21.81
C ASP A 3 -11.75 -9.95 21.32
N LYS A 4 -12.69 -9.45 22.13
CA LYS A 4 -13.41 -8.19 21.85
C LYS A 4 -12.53 -6.96 22.18
N GLY A 5 -11.44 -7.13 22.94
CA GLY A 5 -10.52 -6.06 23.33
C GLY A 5 -9.64 -5.59 22.18
N GLY A 6 -8.98 -6.51 21.47
CA GLY A 6 -8.11 -6.18 20.32
C GLY A 6 -8.83 -5.50 19.15
N ARG A 7 -10.08 -5.89 18.87
CA ARG A 7 -10.89 -5.26 17.80
C ARG A 7 -11.27 -3.80 18.09
N LYS A 8 -11.45 -3.43 19.35
CA LYS A 8 -11.77 -2.04 19.74
C LYS A 8 -10.55 -1.14 19.58
N ASN A 9 -9.40 -1.57 20.11
CA ASN A 9 -8.13 -0.85 19.96
C ASN A 9 -7.74 -0.64 18.50
N LEU A 10 -7.93 -1.65 17.65
CA LEU A 10 -7.65 -1.52 16.21
C LEU A 10 -8.61 -0.56 15.50
N ARG A 11 -9.90 -0.56 15.84
CA ARG A 11 -10.83 0.47 15.34
C ARG A 11 -10.38 1.86 15.74
N ASP A 12 -9.95 2.05 16.98
CA ASP A 12 -9.43 3.32 17.47
C ASP A 12 -8.14 3.72 16.71
N ARG A 13 -7.24 2.77 16.42
CA ARG A 13 -6.05 2.99 15.56
C ARG A 13 -6.43 3.36 14.12
N LEU A 14 -7.41 2.72 13.51
CA LEU A 14 -7.87 3.06 12.16
C LEU A 14 -8.66 4.38 12.10
N GLU A 15 -9.38 4.72 13.18
CA GLU A 15 -10.10 5.98 13.33
C GLU A 15 -9.15 7.16 13.54
N THR A 16 -8.09 7.00 14.33
CA THR A 16 -7.02 8.02 14.49
C THR A 16 -6.22 8.27 13.21
N LEU A 17 -6.13 7.27 12.33
CA LEU A 17 -5.60 7.42 10.98
C LEU A 17 -6.54 8.21 10.05
N GLN A 18 -7.76 8.56 10.50
CA GLN A 18 -8.83 9.12 9.66
C GLN A 18 -9.11 8.28 8.42
N PHE A 19 -8.92 6.95 8.52
CA PHE A 19 -9.19 6.01 7.44
C PHE A 19 -10.68 5.95 7.06
N LYS A 20 -11.58 6.55 7.85
CA LYS A 20 -13.01 6.63 7.53
C LYS A 20 -13.37 7.77 6.57
N ASP A 21 -12.53 8.80 6.44
CA ASP A 21 -12.79 9.97 5.57
C ASP A 21 -12.31 9.75 4.11
N LEU A 22 -12.05 8.50 3.73
CA LEU A 22 -11.56 8.09 2.41
C LEU A 22 -12.59 8.22 1.28
N GLY A 23 -13.84 8.62 1.59
CA GLY A 23 -14.98 8.61 0.67
C GLY A 23 -15.01 9.69 -0.41
N ASN A 24 -14.00 10.58 -0.53
CA ASN A 24 -14.06 11.74 -1.45
C ASN A 24 -12.88 11.89 -2.43
N PHE A 25 -11.95 10.95 -2.49
CA PHE A 25 -10.73 11.08 -3.33
C PHE A 25 -10.80 10.22 -4.59
N ASN A 26 -11.68 10.59 -5.52
CA ASN A 26 -12.00 9.81 -6.73
C ASN A 26 -10.82 9.67 -7.74
N ARG A 27 -9.60 10.12 -7.40
CA ARG A 27 -8.42 10.10 -8.28
C ARG A 27 -7.12 9.66 -7.59
N GLU A 28 -7.16 9.32 -6.30
CA GLU A 28 -5.97 8.95 -5.54
C GLU A 28 -6.07 7.49 -5.11
N ALA A 29 -4.98 6.74 -5.20
CA ALA A 29 -4.95 5.39 -4.62
C ALA A 29 -4.63 5.52 -3.14
N ILE A 30 -5.46 4.89 -2.31
CA ILE A 30 -5.31 4.93 -0.86
C ILE A 30 -4.99 3.54 -0.35
N LEU A 31 -3.84 3.42 0.29
CA LEU A 31 -3.23 2.16 0.69
C LEU A 31 -2.95 2.20 2.18
N LEU A 32 -3.34 1.16 2.90
CA LEU A 32 -2.93 0.96 4.29
C LEU A 32 -1.70 0.07 4.30
N LEU A 33 -0.56 0.63 4.67
CA LEU A 33 0.69 -0.07 4.87
C LEU A 33 0.79 -0.52 6.34
N CYS A 34 0.91 -1.83 6.53
CA CYS A 34 1.14 -2.47 7.82
C CYS A 34 2.58 -2.95 7.87
N ILE A 35 3.39 -2.40 8.78
CA ILE A 35 4.77 -2.85 8.99
C ILE A 35 4.80 -3.78 10.19
N HIS A 36 5.27 -5.02 9.97
CA HIS A 36 5.31 -6.06 11.01
C HIS A 36 6.68 -6.12 11.70
N GLY A 37 7.74 -5.72 11.01
CA GLY A 37 9.09 -5.71 11.57
C GLY A 37 10.16 -5.45 10.51
N VAL A 38 11.38 -5.88 10.81
CA VAL A 38 12.56 -5.75 9.95
C VAL A 38 13.14 -7.13 9.67
N SER A 39 13.40 -7.42 8.39
CA SER A 39 14.06 -8.60 7.85
C SER A 39 15.49 -8.26 7.40
N VAL A 40 16.19 -9.22 6.79
CA VAL A 40 17.49 -8.98 6.13
C VAL A 40 17.37 -8.01 4.94
N HIS A 41 16.17 -7.86 4.37
CA HIS A 41 15.89 -7.00 3.21
C HIS A 41 15.33 -5.60 3.60
N GLY A 42 15.17 -5.33 4.90
CA GLY A 42 14.61 -4.07 5.42
C GLY A 42 13.25 -4.29 6.08
N VAL A 43 12.38 -3.27 6.09
CA VAL A 43 11.03 -3.43 6.65
C VAL A 43 10.22 -4.44 5.83
N TYR A 44 9.42 -5.26 6.49
CA TYR A 44 8.49 -6.19 5.87
C TYR A 44 7.09 -6.03 6.44
N GLY A 45 6.08 -6.44 5.66
CA GLY A 45 4.70 -6.17 6.03
C GLY A 45 3.68 -6.54 4.97
N ASP A 46 2.53 -5.90 5.07
CA ASP A 46 1.38 -6.09 4.18
C ASP A 46 0.87 -4.72 3.69
N ILE A 47 0.42 -4.67 2.43
CA ILE A 47 -0.31 -3.54 1.85
C ILE A 47 -1.77 -3.94 1.69
N TYR A 48 -2.66 -3.23 2.37
CA TYR A 48 -4.10 -3.38 2.23
C TYR A 48 -4.69 -2.30 1.34
N ASN A 49 -5.58 -2.70 0.45
CA ASN A 49 -6.49 -1.82 -0.27
C ASN A 49 -7.81 -2.55 -0.51
N HIS A 50 -8.91 -1.81 -0.39
CA HIS A 50 -10.25 -2.39 -0.37
C HIS A 50 -10.67 -3.07 -1.69
N HIS A 51 -10.01 -2.77 -2.81
CA HIS A 51 -10.26 -3.42 -4.10
C HIS A 51 -9.61 -4.81 -4.23
N PHE A 52 -8.70 -5.18 -3.34
CA PHE A 52 -8.01 -6.49 -3.38
C PHE A 52 -8.62 -7.47 -2.36
N LYS A 53 -8.71 -8.74 -2.76
CA LYS A 53 -9.24 -9.89 -2.00
C LYS A 53 -8.39 -10.21 -0.78
N GLU A 54 -7.09 -10.02 -0.90
CA GLU A 54 -6.10 -10.30 0.12
C GLU A 54 -5.12 -9.15 0.27
N ASN A 55 -4.45 -9.12 1.43
CA ASN A 55 -3.34 -8.23 1.68
C ASN A 55 -2.16 -8.61 0.78
N ILE A 56 -1.44 -7.61 0.27
CA ILE A 56 -0.28 -7.82 -0.58
C ILE A 56 0.98 -7.78 0.29
N PRO A 57 1.66 -8.91 0.54
CA PRO A 57 2.85 -8.91 1.37
C PRO A 57 4.00 -8.20 0.66
N PHE A 58 4.90 -7.57 1.40
CA PHE A 58 6.15 -7.01 0.88
C PHE A 58 7.33 -7.35 1.79
N ASP A 59 8.52 -7.44 1.19
CA ASP A 59 9.78 -7.64 1.91
C ASP A 59 10.85 -6.69 1.37
N GLY A 60 11.15 -5.65 2.16
CA GLY A 60 12.03 -4.57 1.78
C GLY A 60 11.31 -3.39 1.12
N ILE A 61 11.94 -2.21 1.22
CA ILE A 61 11.35 -0.93 0.80
C ILE A 61 11.22 -0.84 -0.73
N GLY A 62 12.16 -1.42 -1.47
CA GLY A 62 12.10 -1.47 -2.94
C GLY A 62 10.92 -2.29 -3.43
N ASP A 63 10.72 -3.49 -2.87
CA ASP A 63 9.58 -4.35 -3.17
C ASP A 63 8.25 -3.66 -2.82
N MET A 64 8.19 -3.01 -1.65
CA MET A 64 7.03 -2.21 -1.23
C MET A 64 6.63 -1.14 -2.25
N VAL A 65 7.55 -0.28 -2.70
CA VAL A 65 7.19 0.80 -3.64
C VAL A 65 6.82 0.26 -5.02
N LEU A 66 7.43 -0.83 -5.47
CA LEU A 66 7.08 -1.49 -6.73
C LEU A 66 5.67 -2.09 -6.66
N LYS A 67 5.31 -2.74 -5.54
CA LYS A 67 3.95 -3.25 -5.31
C LYS A 67 2.91 -2.15 -5.25
N ILE A 68 3.23 -1.02 -4.62
CA ILE A 68 2.36 0.17 -4.66
C ILE A 68 2.13 0.65 -6.10
N ASP A 69 3.20 0.75 -6.91
CA ASP A 69 3.08 1.16 -8.33
C ASP A 69 2.23 0.17 -9.14
N GLN A 70 2.41 -1.13 -8.90
CA GLN A 70 1.63 -2.20 -9.54
C GLN A 70 0.16 -2.16 -9.15
N MET A 71 -0.15 -1.96 -7.87
CA MET A 71 -1.52 -1.76 -7.43
C MET A 71 -2.16 -0.57 -8.13
N CYS A 72 -1.43 0.55 -8.27
CA CYS A 72 -1.94 1.73 -9.00
C CYS A 72 -2.15 1.46 -10.49
N ASN A 73 -1.27 0.68 -11.14
CA ASN A 73 -1.46 0.24 -12.52
C ASN A 73 -2.73 -0.60 -12.66
N TRP A 74 -2.95 -1.54 -11.74
CA TRP A 74 -4.09 -2.43 -11.76
C TRP A 74 -5.42 -1.67 -11.54
N LEU A 75 -5.44 -0.80 -10.53
CA LEU A 75 -6.60 0.05 -10.24
C LEU A 75 -6.80 1.13 -11.33
N ASN A 76 -5.82 1.35 -12.18
CA ASN A 76 -5.73 2.47 -13.13
C ASN A 76 -5.91 3.84 -12.45
N ILE A 77 -5.53 3.95 -11.17
CA ILE A 77 -5.68 5.12 -10.31
C ILE A 77 -4.45 5.27 -9.41
N PRO A 78 -3.82 6.46 -9.34
CA PRO A 78 -3.83 7.46 -10.41
C PRO A 78 -3.19 6.87 -11.67
N ARG A 79 -3.68 7.27 -12.84
CA ARG A 79 -3.11 6.83 -14.11
C ARG A 79 -1.66 7.31 -14.26
N ALA A 80 -0.77 6.42 -14.68
CA ALA A 80 0.59 6.80 -15.03
C ALA A 80 0.59 7.77 -16.22
N THR A 81 1.44 8.80 -16.18
CA THR A 81 1.61 9.72 -17.32
C THR A 81 2.73 9.31 -18.27
N THR A 82 3.45 8.23 -17.96
CA THR A 82 4.60 7.74 -18.71
C THR A 82 4.59 6.22 -18.76
N GLU A 83 5.01 5.66 -19.89
CA GLU A 83 5.24 4.23 -20.02
C GLU A 83 6.43 3.75 -19.19
N GLN A 84 6.34 2.52 -18.69
CA GLN A 84 7.44 1.87 -17.96
C GLN A 84 8.57 1.52 -18.93
N ARG A 85 9.81 1.60 -18.44
CA ARG A 85 11.01 1.22 -19.20
C ARG A 85 11.68 0.01 -18.57
N PHE A 86 12.22 -0.84 -19.43
CA PHE A 86 12.91 -2.07 -19.05
C PHE A 86 14.29 -2.08 -19.69
N LEU A 87 15.24 -2.77 -19.05
CA LEU A 87 16.60 -2.91 -19.59
C LEU A 87 16.64 -3.82 -20.83
N SER A 88 15.69 -4.74 -20.97
CA SER A 88 15.52 -5.58 -22.14
C SER A 88 14.05 -5.93 -22.40
N ARG A 89 13.76 -6.42 -23.60
CA ARG A 89 12.41 -6.88 -23.99
C ARG A 89 12.00 -8.14 -23.22
N GLU A 90 12.95 -9.01 -22.91
CA GLU A 90 12.74 -10.21 -22.11
C GLU A 90 12.31 -9.84 -20.69
N MET A 91 12.94 -8.83 -20.09
CA MET A 91 12.55 -8.32 -18.77
C MET A 91 11.18 -7.65 -18.79
N GLU A 92 10.85 -6.92 -19.85
CA GLU A 92 9.50 -6.39 -20.05
C GLU A 92 8.46 -7.50 -20.13
N LYS A 93 8.74 -8.55 -20.91
CA LYS A 93 7.85 -9.70 -21.06
C LYS A 93 7.64 -10.41 -19.72
N GLN A 94 8.72 -10.73 -19.01
CA GLN A 94 8.67 -11.34 -17.68
C GLN A 94 7.90 -10.49 -16.68
N TYR A 95 8.11 -9.16 -16.70
CA TYR A 95 7.34 -8.23 -15.90
C TYR A 95 5.84 -8.40 -16.21
N ARG A 96 5.43 -8.21 -17.48
CA ARG A 96 4.02 -8.27 -17.88
C ARG A 96 3.35 -9.62 -17.53
N GLU A 97 4.02 -10.73 -17.76
CA GLU A 97 3.50 -12.07 -17.44
C GLU A 97 3.31 -12.27 -15.94
N PHE A 98 4.34 -11.97 -15.13
CA PHE A 98 4.30 -12.11 -13.68
C PHE A 98 3.19 -11.25 -13.05
N TYR A 99 2.97 -10.03 -13.56
CA TYR A 99 1.97 -9.13 -12.99
C TYR A 99 0.55 -9.44 -13.45
N SER A 100 0.35 -9.89 -14.68
CA SER A 100 -0.98 -10.27 -15.16
C SER A 100 -1.53 -11.43 -14.31
N GLU A 101 -0.72 -12.47 -14.10
CA GLU A 101 -1.14 -13.64 -13.32
C GLU A 101 -1.32 -13.35 -11.82
N SER A 102 -0.41 -12.54 -11.23
CA SER A 102 -0.41 -12.31 -9.78
C SER A 102 -1.49 -11.36 -9.29
N PHE A 103 -1.95 -10.40 -10.11
CA PHE A 103 -2.94 -9.41 -9.68
C PHE A 103 -4.38 -9.74 -10.14
N GLU A 104 -4.57 -10.37 -11.31
CA GLU A 104 -5.90 -10.78 -11.79
C GLU A 104 -6.65 -11.65 -10.78
N GLN A 105 -5.93 -12.59 -10.15
CA GLN A 105 -6.51 -13.52 -9.18
C GLN A 105 -6.84 -12.84 -7.84
N LYS A 106 -6.17 -11.71 -7.54
CA LYS A 106 -6.24 -11.02 -6.25
C LYS A 106 -7.23 -9.88 -6.21
N VAL A 107 -7.83 -9.50 -7.34
CA VAL A 107 -8.74 -8.36 -7.39
C VAL A 107 -10.18 -8.81 -7.23
N LYS A 108 -10.95 -8.05 -6.46
CA LYS A 108 -12.36 -8.32 -6.24
C LYS A 108 -13.14 -7.99 -7.52
N SER A 109 -14.07 -8.86 -7.87
CA SER A 109 -15.15 -8.46 -8.77
C SER A 109 -16.00 -7.36 -8.13
N ASP A 110 -16.71 -6.56 -8.92
CA ASP A 110 -17.54 -5.45 -8.43
C ASP A 110 -18.55 -5.88 -7.35
N SER A 111 -19.02 -7.13 -7.37
CA SER A 111 -19.92 -7.70 -6.36
C SER A 111 -19.20 -8.10 -5.05
N GLU A 112 -17.89 -8.32 -5.07
CA GLU A 112 -17.05 -8.71 -3.93
C GLU A 112 -16.45 -7.51 -3.19
N ILE A 113 -16.42 -6.32 -3.81
CA ILE A 113 -15.94 -5.06 -3.18
C ILE A 113 -16.68 -4.81 -1.85
N SER A 114 -17.97 -5.15 -1.81
CA SER A 114 -18.82 -5.06 -0.61
C SER A 114 -18.51 -6.08 0.49
N ARG A 115 -17.66 -7.09 0.23
CA ARG A 115 -17.44 -8.24 1.12
C ARG A 115 -16.03 -8.40 1.68
N GLY A 116 -14.99 -7.86 1.04
CA GLY A 116 -13.65 -8.17 1.55
C GLY A 116 -13.30 -7.36 2.78
N GLY A 117 -13.30 -8.06 3.91
CA GLY A 117 -12.82 -7.54 5.17
C GLY A 117 -11.32 -7.31 5.13
N ILE A 118 -10.89 -6.26 5.82
CA ILE A 118 -9.53 -6.17 6.34
C ILE A 118 -9.27 -7.45 7.12
N ASP A 119 -8.14 -8.13 6.89
CA ASP A 119 -7.65 -9.13 7.85
C ASP A 119 -7.23 -8.39 9.13
N TYR A 120 -8.22 -8.17 9.99
CA TYR A 120 -8.08 -7.38 11.20
C TYR A 120 -7.06 -7.98 12.17
N GLU A 121 -6.77 -9.28 12.11
CA GLU A 121 -5.74 -9.89 12.97
C GLU A 121 -4.34 -9.47 12.52
N ARG A 122 -4.06 -9.51 11.21
CA ARG A 122 -2.78 -9.03 10.68
C ARG A 122 -2.60 -7.53 10.87
N VAL A 123 -3.66 -6.74 10.70
CA VAL A 123 -3.58 -5.28 10.94
C VAL A 123 -3.44 -4.96 12.43
N ALA A 124 -4.07 -5.72 13.33
CA ALA A 124 -3.91 -5.53 14.78
C ALA A 124 -2.46 -5.72 15.24
N ASN A 125 -1.75 -6.69 14.65
CA ASN A 125 -0.39 -7.06 15.02
C ASN A 125 0.70 -6.19 14.36
N ALA A 126 0.32 -5.24 13.50
CA ALA A 126 1.27 -4.33 12.86
C ALA A 126 1.93 -3.42 13.90
N LYS A 127 3.27 -3.39 13.89
CA LYS A 127 4.08 -2.48 14.73
C LYS A 127 3.83 -1.04 14.32
N GLU A 128 3.87 -0.76 13.02
CA GLU A 128 3.56 0.55 12.47
C GLU A 128 2.43 0.47 11.45
N LEU A 129 1.57 1.49 11.45
CA LEU A 129 0.47 1.64 10.50
C LEU A 129 0.59 2.98 9.81
N LEU A 130 0.65 2.95 8.49
CA LEU A 130 0.71 4.13 7.64
C LEU A 130 -0.41 4.09 6.60
N VAL A 131 -1.09 5.21 6.40
CA VAL A 131 -1.94 5.46 5.25
C VAL A 131 -1.12 6.21 4.22
N ILE A 132 -1.04 5.65 3.02
CA ILE A 132 -0.37 6.24 1.87
C ILE A 132 -1.43 6.65 0.86
N TRP A 133 -1.42 7.92 0.49
CA TRP A 133 -2.16 8.47 -0.64
C TRP A 133 -1.20 8.63 -1.81
N VAL A 134 -1.37 7.84 -2.87
CA VAL A 134 -0.71 8.08 -4.14
C VAL A 134 -1.59 9.04 -4.94
N LYS A 135 -1.13 10.27 -5.08
CA LYS A 135 -1.87 11.37 -5.70
C LYS A 135 -1.58 11.50 -7.19
N TYR A 136 -0.31 11.31 -7.56
CA TYR A 136 0.16 11.44 -8.93
C TYR A 136 1.18 10.37 -9.28
N ARG A 137 1.23 10.05 -10.58
CA ARG A 137 2.22 9.16 -11.18
C ARG A 137 2.89 9.84 -12.37
N GLN A 138 3.64 10.90 -12.06
CA GLN A 138 4.34 11.74 -13.04
C GLN A 138 5.85 11.48 -13.00
N ASN A 139 6.52 11.70 -14.15
CA ASN A 139 7.97 11.53 -14.30
C ASN A 139 8.44 10.12 -13.90
N ALA A 140 7.68 9.09 -14.26
CA ALA A 140 7.94 7.70 -13.89
C ALA A 140 8.17 7.48 -12.38
N SER A 141 7.42 8.20 -11.53
CA SER A 141 7.54 8.11 -10.07
C SER A 141 6.19 8.23 -9.37
N LEU A 142 6.15 7.84 -8.09
CA LEU A 142 5.00 8.02 -7.19
C LEU A 142 5.11 9.38 -6.49
N GLN A 143 4.04 10.17 -6.48
CA GLN A 143 3.93 11.37 -5.65
C GLN A 143 2.68 11.31 -4.78
N GLY A 144 2.78 11.83 -3.55
CA GLY A 144 1.69 11.62 -2.62
C GLY A 144 1.91 12.13 -1.22
N SER A 145 1.21 11.48 -0.30
CA SER A 145 1.24 11.83 1.13
C SER A 145 1.20 10.56 1.97
N VAL A 146 1.75 10.65 3.17
CA VAL A 146 1.77 9.58 4.16
C VAL A 146 1.36 10.13 5.52
N ARG A 147 0.57 9.37 6.25
CA ARG A 147 0.16 9.66 7.63
C ARG A 147 0.14 8.38 8.42
N GLY A 148 0.60 8.41 9.65
CA GLY A 148 0.31 7.32 10.57
C GLY A 148 1.05 7.45 11.87
N THR A 149 1.32 6.31 12.51
CA THR A 149 1.98 6.24 13.81
C THR A 149 3.35 6.91 13.78
N LEU A 150 4.16 6.63 12.75
CA LEU A 150 5.49 7.23 12.57
C LEU A 150 5.45 8.74 12.34
N THR A 151 4.40 9.26 11.72
CA THR A 151 4.23 10.71 11.49
C THR A 151 3.51 11.39 12.66
N LYS A 152 3.24 10.67 13.76
CA LYS A 152 2.46 11.15 14.92
C LYS A 152 1.09 11.71 14.50
N GLY A 153 0.49 11.10 13.48
CA GLY A 153 -0.80 11.52 12.93
C GLY A 153 -0.74 12.76 12.02
N ILE A 154 0.43 13.34 11.77
CA ILE A 154 0.60 14.47 10.85
C ILE A 154 0.70 13.95 9.41
N THR A 155 0.05 14.61 8.46
CA THR A 155 0.23 14.30 7.03
C THR A 155 1.54 14.88 6.53
N VAL A 156 2.41 14.02 6.00
CA VAL A 156 3.70 14.40 5.39
C VAL A 156 3.65 14.10 3.90
N HIS A 157 4.20 14.99 3.07
CA HIS A 157 4.18 14.85 1.61
C HIS A 157 5.48 14.27 1.07
N PHE A 158 5.39 13.48 0.00
CA PHE A 158 6.54 12.99 -0.76
C PHE A 158 6.38 13.31 -2.25
N ARG A 159 7.47 13.72 -2.89
CA ARG A 159 7.54 14.18 -4.29
C ARG A 159 8.03 13.09 -5.25
N SER A 160 8.50 11.97 -4.72
CA SER A 160 8.96 10.82 -5.52
C SER A 160 8.90 9.53 -4.70
N ALA A 161 8.92 8.40 -5.40
CA ALA A 161 9.09 7.09 -4.78
C ALA A 161 10.37 7.05 -3.93
N LEU A 162 11.49 7.61 -4.43
CA LEU A 162 12.76 7.63 -3.69
C LEU A 162 12.67 8.43 -2.38
N GLU A 163 11.91 9.53 -2.36
CA GLU A 163 11.66 10.30 -1.14
C GLU A 163 10.85 9.49 -0.12
N LEU A 164 9.79 8.81 -0.58
CA LEU A 164 9.03 7.87 0.26
C LEU A 164 9.92 6.74 0.81
N MET A 165 10.76 6.14 -0.04
CA MET A 165 11.71 5.10 0.37
C MET A 165 12.66 5.62 1.46
N ARG A 166 13.18 6.83 1.31
CA ARG A 166 14.07 7.45 2.31
C ARG A 166 13.35 7.70 3.63
N MET A 167 12.13 8.23 3.59
CA MET A 167 11.31 8.45 4.77
C MET A 167 11.05 7.14 5.53
N ILE A 168 10.78 6.05 4.82
CA ILE A 168 10.52 4.73 5.42
C ILE A 168 11.82 4.02 5.84
N SER A 169 12.96 4.30 5.19
CA SER A 169 14.25 3.72 5.58
C SER A 169 14.73 4.17 6.96
N MET A 170 14.17 5.26 7.48
CA MET A 170 14.41 5.78 8.82
C MET A 170 13.53 5.12 9.89
N VAL A 171 12.64 4.20 9.51
CA VAL A 171 11.93 3.36 10.48
C VAL A 171 12.96 2.48 11.17
N GLU A 172 13.19 2.77 12.45
CA GLU A 172 14.27 2.20 13.25
C GLU A 172 14.21 0.66 13.28
N LYS A 173 15.40 0.06 13.27
CA LYS A 173 15.63 -1.36 13.52
C LYS A 173 15.39 -1.71 14.98
#